data_AF-A0A7C1MPX2-F1
#
_entry.id   AF-A0A7C1MPX2-F1
#
_cell.length_a   1.000
_cell.length_b   1.000
_cell.length_c   1.000
_cell.angle_alpha   90.00
_cell.angle_beta   90.00
_cell.angle_gamma   90.00
#
_symmetry.space_group_name_H-M   'P 1'
#
loop_
_entity.id
_entity.type
_entity.pdbx_description
1 polymer ?
#
loop_
_entity_poly.entity_id
_entity_poly.type
_entity_poly.pdbx_seq_one_letter_code
_entity_poly.pdbx_strand_id
1 'polypeptide(L)'
;MLKSNSMRQETLDIVIKLQALFEDRWAFLSTAESCTGGLISHYITSVAGSSAYFSGGIVSYSEDMKKKVLGMSPDTIAKHGVVS
;
A
#
# COMPACT_ATOMS: atom_id res chain seq x y z
N MET A 1 -16.32 0.14 19.72
CA MET A 1 -15.72 -1.17 19.37
C MET A 1 -16.06 -1.44 17.91
N LEU A 2 -15.13 -1.22 16.98
CA LEU A 2 -15.39 -1.43 15.55
C LEU A 2 -15.68 -2.92 15.36
N LYS A 3 -16.86 -3.24 14.83
CA LYS A 3 -17.24 -4.63 14.50
C LYS A 3 -16.19 -5.20 13.56
N SER A 4 -15.78 -6.44 13.82
CA SER A 4 -14.94 -7.26 12.93
C SER A 4 -15.54 -7.27 11.53
N ASN A 5 -15.07 -6.41 10.64
CA ASN A 5 -15.32 -6.53 9.22
C ASN A 5 -14.38 -7.62 8.72
N SER A 6 -14.92 -8.82 8.54
CA SER A 6 -14.26 -9.86 7.76
C SER A 6 -13.87 -9.29 6.39
N MET A 7 -12.63 -9.53 5.96
CA MET A 7 -12.18 -9.14 4.63
C MET A 7 -13.07 -9.81 3.57
N ARG A 8 -13.49 -9.07 2.54
CA ARG A 8 -14.26 -9.66 1.44
C ARG A 8 -13.44 -10.77 0.78
N GLN A 9 -14.08 -11.87 0.41
CA GLN A 9 -13.38 -13.04 -0.18
C GLN A 9 -12.55 -12.67 -1.41
N GLU A 10 -13.11 -11.84 -2.30
CA GLU A 10 -12.39 -11.36 -3.49
C GLU A 10 -11.09 -10.61 -3.13
N THR A 11 -11.10 -9.81 -2.06
CA THR A 11 -9.91 -9.10 -1.58
C THR A 11 -8.89 -10.07 -1.02
N LEU A 12 -9.32 -11.07 -0.25
CA LEU A 12 -8.44 -12.12 0.27
C LEU A 12 -7.77 -12.89 -0.87
N ASP A 13 -8.54 -13.28 -1.89
CA ASP A 13 -8.02 -14.01 -3.05
C ASP A 13 -6.96 -13.21 -3.81
N ILE A 14 -7.13 -11.88 -3.92
CA ILE A 14 -6.13 -10.99 -4.52
C ILE A 14 -4.85 -10.95 -3.67
N VAL A 15 -4.96 -10.81 -2.35
CA VAL A 15 -3.78 -10.75 -1.47
C VAL A 15 -3.00 -12.07 -1.50
N ILE A 16 -3.68 -13.22 -1.50
CA ILE A 16 -3.02 -14.53 -1.61
C ILE A 16 -2.29 -14.66 -2.96
N LYS A 17 -2.91 -14.19 -4.06
CA LYS A 17 -2.24 -14.20 -5.38
C LYS A 17 -1.02 -13.27 -5.42
N LEU A 18 -1.08 -12.11 -4.76
CA LEU A 18 0.08 -11.22 -4.63
C LEU A 18 1.22 -11.93 -3.90
N GLN A 19 0.94 -12.58 -2.77
CA GLN A 19 1.95 -13.33 -2.03
C GLN A 19 2.66 -14.35 -2.91
N ALA A 20 1.89 -15.23 -3.57
CA ALA A 20 2.45 -16.25 -4.45
C ALA A 20 3.29 -15.64 -5.59
N LEU A 21 2.84 -14.53 -6.17
CA LEU A 21 3.54 -13.85 -7.26
C LEU A 21 4.89 -13.27 -6.82
N PHE A 22 4.96 -12.61 -5.66
CA PHE A 22 6.19 -12.00 -5.19
C PHE A 22 7.17 -13.04 -4.62
N GLU A 23 6.66 -14.10 -3.98
CA GLU A 23 7.46 -15.25 -3.56
C GLU A 23 8.09 -15.99 -4.75
N ASP A 24 7.34 -16.22 -5.85
CA ASP A 24 7.87 -16.86 -7.07
C ASP A 24 8.96 -16.00 -7.75
N ARG A 25 8.81 -14.68 -7.70
CA ARG A 25 9.71 -13.72 -8.36
C ARG A 25 10.89 -13.26 -7.51
N TRP A 26 10.98 -13.71 -6.26
CA TRP A 26 11.98 -13.25 -5.28
C TRP A 26 12.02 -11.73 -5.19
N ALA A 27 10.84 -11.11 -5.21
CA ALA A 27 10.67 -9.67 -5.23
C ALA A 27 10.00 -9.19 -3.94
N PHE A 28 10.22 -7.91 -3.64
CA PHE A 28 9.55 -7.25 -2.53
C PHE A 28 8.51 -6.25 -3.02
N LEU A 29 7.42 -6.13 -2.26
CA LEU A 29 6.35 -5.18 -2.45
C LEU A 29 6.42 -4.09 -1.36
N SER A 30 6.22 -2.85 -1.75
CA SER A 30 5.98 -1.73 -0.84
C SER A 30 4.82 -0.88 -1.33
N THR A 31 4.13 -0.19 -0.42
CA THR A 31 3.00 0.69 -0.76
C THR A 31 3.29 2.15 -0.41
N ALA A 32 2.75 3.06 -1.21
CA ALA A 32 2.61 4.47 -0.89
C ALA A 32 1.11 4.82 -1.02
N GLU A 33 0.48 5.14 0.09
CA GLU A 33 -0.97 5.33 0.20
C GLU A 33 -1.32 6.79 0.49
N SER A 34 -2.43 7.27 -0.09
CA SER A 34 -3.01 8.58 0.22
C SER A 34 -4.44 8.38 0.72
N CYS A 35 -5.45 8.44 -0.16
CA CYS A 35 -6.86 8.34 0.22
C CYS A 35 -7.26 6.99 0.85
N THR A 36 -6.51 5.92 0.60
CA THR A 36 -6.74 4.59 1.19
C THR A 36 -6.29 4.49 2.65
N GLY A 37 -5.46 5.44 3.13
CA GLY A 37 -5.16 5.58 4.55
C GLY A 37 -4.48 4.39 5.23
N GLY A 38 -3.81 3.51 4.48
CA GLY A 38 -3.18 2.30 5.02
C GLY A 38 -4.03 1.03 4.83
N LEU A 39 -5.21 1.13 4.21
CA LEU A 39 -6.10 -0.02 4.03
C LEU A 39 -5.49 -1.10 3.15
N ILE A 40 -4.68 -0.73 2.15
CA ILE A 40 -4.00 -1.72 1.30
C ILE A 40 -2.96 -2.48 2.12
N SER A 41 -2.13 -1.75 2.86
CA SER A 41 -1.14 -2.32 3.76
C SER A 41 -1.78 -3.23 4.83
N HIS A 42 -2.94 -2.81 5.36
CA HIS A 42 -3.72 -3.62 6.29
C HIS A 42 -4.18 -4.95 5.68
N TYR A 43 -4.70 -4.95 4.44
CA TYR A 43 -5.10 -6.19 3.79
C TYR A 43 -3.93 -7.13 3.50
N ILE A 44 -2.80 -6.58 3.01
CA ILE A 44 -1.58 -7.37 2.78
C ILE A 44 -1.10 -8.03 4.07
N THR A 45 -1.00 -7.24 5.15
CA THR A 45 -0.48 -7.70 6.45
C THR A 45 -1.46 -8.58 7.24
N SER A 46 -2.73 -8.62 6.83
CA SER A 46 -3.73 -9.52 7.43
C SER A 46 -3.56 -10.98 6.99
N VAL A 47 -2.78 -11.25 5.94
CA VAL A 47 -2.44 -12.60 5.50
C VAL A 47 -1.09 -13.02 6.09
N ALA A 48 -1.06 -14.19 6.72
CA ALA A 48 0.14 -14.75 7.33
C ALA A 48 1.22 -15.03 6.27
N GLY A 49 2.49 -14.78 6.61
CA GLY A 49 3.62 -14.90 5.68
C GLY A 49 3.90 -13.62 4.88
N SER A 50 3.08 -12.57 5.03
CA SER A 50 3.29 -11.30 4.33
C SER A 50 4.66 -10.64 4.57
N SER A 51 5.32 -10.91 5.71
CA SER A 51 6.69 -10.42 5.96
C SER A 51 7.75 -11.00 5.03
N ALA A 52 7.47 -12.10 4.31
CA ALA A 52 8.40 -12.69 3.35
C ALA A 52 8.55 -11.84 2.07
N TYR A 53 7.54 -11.04 1.73
CA TYR A 53 7.52 -10.27 0.49
C TYR A 53 7.11 -8.80 0.65
N PHE A 54 6.45 -8.41 1.74
CA PHE A 54 6.03 -7.03 1.95
C PHE A 54 7.06 -6.28 2.81
N SER A 55 7.77 -5.32 2.22
CA SER A 55 8.78 -4.51 2.91
C SER A 55 8.19 -3.43 3.81
N GLY A 56 6.96 -3.01 3.55
CA GLY A 56 6.29 -1.97 4.33
C GLY A 56 5.55 -0.96 3.47
N GLY A 57 4.91 0.00 4.13
CA GLY A 57 4.08 0.99 3.50
C GLY A 57 4.21 2.36 4.14
N ILE A 58 3.94 3.40 3.34
CA ILE A 58 3.91 4.80 3.78
C ILE A 58 2.54 5.36 3.48
N VAL A 59 1.93 6.00 4.47
CA VAL A 59 0.73 6.81 4.26
C VAL A 59 1.14 8.28 4.14
N SER A 60 1.14 8.81 2.92
CA SER A 60 1.51 10.20 2.59
C SER A 60 0.30 10.98 2.10
N TYR A 61 -0.63 11.30 3.02
CA TYR A 61 -1.92 11.91 2.67
C TYR A 61 -1.78 13.34 2.14
N SER A 62 -1.02 14.20 2.85
CA SER A 62 -0.82 15.58 2.45
C SER A 62 0.24 15.72 1.34
N GLU A 63 0.14 16.79 0.57
CA GLU A 63 1.15 17.20 -0.39
C GLU A 63 2.54 17.33 0.26
N ASP A 64 2.60 17.95 1.44
CA ASP A 64 3.86 18.10 2.18
C ASP A 64 4.47 16.76 2.56
N MET A 65 3.65 15.76 2.91
CA MET A 65 4.18 14.44 3.20
C MET A 65 4.66 13.70 1.96
N LYS A 66 3.97 13.88 0.83
CA LYS A 66 4.42 13.36 -0.47
C LYS A 66 5.79 13.93 -0.85
N LYS A 67 6.02 15.22 -0.64
CA LYS A 67 7.34 15.85 -0.84
C LYS A 67 8.39 15.32 0.13
N LYS A 68 8.10 15.34 1.43
CA LYS A 68 9.07 15.04 2.49
C LYS A 68 9.49 13.57 2.54
N VAL A 69 8.55 12.66 2.35
CA VAL A 69 8.79 11.22 2.55
C VAL A 69 8.98 10.48 1.23
N LEU A 70 8.22 10.83 0.19
CA LEU A 70 8.37 10.19 -1.13
C LEU A 70 9.29 10.97 -2.07
N GLY A 71 9.80 12.13 -1.66
CA GLY A 71 10.68 12.94 -2.49
C GLY A 71 10.00 13.53 -3.73
N MET A 72 8.67 13.66 -3.73
CA MET A 72 7.95 14.22 -4.88
C MET A 72 8.43 15.65 -5.17
N SER A 73 8.78 15.92 -6.43
CA SER A 73 9.26 17.25 -6.81
C SER A 73 8.13 18.28 -6.77
N PRO A 74 8.42 19.52 -6.33
CA PRO A 74 7.46 20.61 -6.40
C PRO A 74 6.96 20.86 -7.83
N ASP A 75 7.85 20.74 -8.83
CA ASP A 75 7.52 20.96 -10.24
C ASP A 75 6.48 19.94 -10.75
N THR A 76 6.63 18.66 -10.37
CA THR A 76 5.66 17.62 -10.73
C THR A 76 4.30 17.93 -10.13
N ILE A 77 4.25 18.33 -8.86
CA ILE A 77 3.00 18.66 -8.17
C ILE A 77 2.36 19.92 -8.77
N ALA A 78 3.14 20.94 -9.07
CA ALA A 78 2.63 22.16 -9.70
C ALA A 78 2.05 21.90 -11.10
N LYS A 79 2.68 20.99 -11.86
CA LYS A 79 2.27 20.66 -13.23
C LYS A 79 1.07 19.72 -13.31
N HIS A 80 1.00 18.73 -12.41
CA HIS A 80 0.04 17.62 -12.50
C HIS A 80 -0.97 17.58 -11.35
N GLY A 81 -0.68 18.22 -10.21
CA GLY A 81 -1.45 18.09 -8.98
C GLY A 81 -1.07 16.83 -8.19
N VAL A 82 -1.74 16.60 -7.05
CA VAL A 82 -1.54 15.43 -6.16
C VAL A 82 -2.49 14.26 -6.45
N VAL A 83 -3.44 14.47 -7.38
CA VAL A 83 -4.34 13.46 -7.94
C VAL A 83 -4.28 13.63 -9.45
N SER A 84 -3.51 12.79 -10.13
CA SER A 84 -3.14 12.97 -11.53
C SER A 84 -2.88 11.65 -12.23
#